data_AF-A0A914Z1V6-F1
#
_entry.id   AF-A0A914Z1V6-F1
#
_cell.length_a   1.000
_cell.length_b   1.000
_cell.length_c   1.000
_cell.angle_alpha   90.00
_cell.angle_beta   90.00
_cell.angle_gamma   90.00
#
_symmetry.space_group_name_H-M   'P 1'
#
loop_
_entity.id
_entity.type
_entity.pdbx_description
1 polymer ?
#
loop_
_entity_poly.entity_id
_entity_poly.type
_entity_poly.pdbx_seq_one_letter_code
_entity_poly.pdbx_strand_id
1 'polypeptide(L)'
;MHKKFEGDDSPFNLYAAQKVLSSKLGAIKTIRFILKGKWVQFPVRWFYVADYKNGKGVAGILCGNCKFPCLTCLCTTRETYAEIDLSVVFDIRPEGPNEEWSQPRPPLFPFIPLNHFINPPLHITLGPGADLFDYLFEIISSIDAELSNVEQIYETLKENPKWQKDLRKRFEEIESLKEELTDLNESSALYDKIFSGEKQRGRVKQCSLKQNCVANLIRKSIPFVNSLSCSSCSQNYHECCMNDVTKTCPLCTSYHPSLEDGKRRLLAEHVALKQQISETLTKLKDMELQFKKDTQKLESGVLTKKLEAVLEKYGGSRRAYFQAYTGAHLIQMGNNIQKICDELPEEIATNEKCIIVFGAIKLFFEVRKLMSKNFMDEAQIMALEEKIQEFADYMKIHLGFMKPKQKGHLLLKHVPAFARMFGTVSFFTDEAIEAYNALFNNQDDRLKMKLSPKKLVKFMEWNVELNYLYDTVHCDKE
;
A
#
# COMPACT_ATOMS: atom_id res chain seq x y z
N MET A 1 2.33 13.35 -34.33
CA MET A 1 1.98 13.19 -32.90
C MET A 1 0.50 13.54 -32.73
N HIS A 2 -0.37 12.54 -32.72
CA HIS A 2 -1.78 12.77 -32.44
C HIS A 2 -1.96 12.94 -30.93
N LYS A 3 -2.53 14.08 -30.50
CA LYS A 3 -2.98 14.27 -29.12
C LYS A 3 -3.96 13.14 -28.82
N LYS A 4 -3.61 12.25 -27.89
CA LYS A 4 -4.63 11.52 -27.12
C LYS A 4 -5.54 12.61 -26.53
N PHE A 5 -6.84 12.54 -26.78
CA PHE A 5 -7.78 13.23 -25.92
C PHE A 5 -7.69 12.50 -24.57
N GLU A 6 -6.79 12.96 -23.71
CA GLU A 6 -6.78 12.54 -22.32
C GLU A 6 -8.04 13.13 -21.70
N GLY A 7 -9.02 12.27 -21.42
CA GLY A 7 -10.19 12.66 -20.64
C GLY A 7 -9.70 13.12 -19.28
N ASP A 8 -9.86 14.41 -18.98
CA ASP A 8 -9.70 14.89 -17.62
C ASP A 8 -11.01 14.58 -16.89
N ASP A 9 -11.05 13.38 -16.29
CA ASP A 9 -12.13 12.88 -15.42
C ASP A 9 -12.17 13.61 -14.07
N SER A 10 -11.55 14.78 -13.95
CA SER A 10 -11.71 15.58 -12.75
C SER A 10 -13.20 15.85 -12.54
N PRO A 11 -13.67 15.85 -11.28
CA PRO A 11 -15.06 16.18 -10.97
C PRO A 11 -15.49 17.54 -11.52
N PHE A 12 -14.55 18.46 -11.80
CA PHE A 12 -14.83 19.76 -12.40
C PHE A 12 -15.31 19.63 -13.86
N ASN A 13 -14.59 18.87 -14.68
CA ASN A 13 -14.97 18.66 -16.07
C ASN A 13 -16.19 17.78 -16.20
N LEU A 14 -16.33 16.74 -15.38
CA LEU A 14 -17.55 15.93 -15.32
C LEU A 14 -18.76 16.81 -14.99
N TYR A 15 -18.64 17.67 -13.99
CA TYR A 15 -19.73 18.59 -13.63
C TYR A 15 -20.02 19.59 -14.76
N ALA A 16 -19.01 20.23 -15.33
CA ALA A 16 -19.19 21.19 -16.43
C ALA A 16 -19.86 20.54 -17.65
N ALA A 17 -19.48 19.31 -18.01
CA ALA A 17 -20.02 18.58 -19.14
C ALA A 17 -21.45 18.06 -18.89
N GLN A 18 -21.77 17.64 -17.66
CA GLN A 18 -23.00 16.91 -17.37
C GLN A 18 -24.05 17.70 -16.57
N LYS A 19 -23.76 18.92 -16.10
CA LYS A 19 -24.70 19.73 -15.30
C LYS A 19 -26.06 19.95 -15.99
N VAL A 20 -26.05 20.23 -17.30
CA VAL A 20 -27.28 20.44 -18.08
C VAL A 20 -28.11 19.14 -18.13
N LEU A 21 -27.45 18.00 -18.32
CA LEU A 21 -28.11 16.69 -18.30
C LEU A 21 -28.69 16.41 -16.91
N SER A 22 -27.91 16.61 -15.85
CA SER A 22 -28.36 16.46 -14.46
C SER A 22 -29.62 17.29 -14.17
N SER A 23 -29.64 18.56 -14.56
CA SER A 23 -30.82 19.42 -14.36
C SER A 23 -32.04 18.91 -15.11
N LYS A 24 -31.87 18.42 -16.35
CA LYS A 24 -32.97 17.85 -17.15
C LYS A 24 -33.51 16.55 -16.55
N LEU A 25 -32.65 15.62 -16.15
CA LEU A 25 -33.07 14.36 -15.54
C LEU A 25 -33.75 14.61 -14.18
N GLY A 26 -33.21 15.51 -13.36
CA GLY A 26 -33.77 15.85 -12.06
C GLY A 26 -35.15 16.50 -12.12
N ALA A 27 -35.52 17.11 -13.25
CA ALA A 27 -36.86 17.66 -13.50
C ALA A 27 -37.91 16.57 -13.78
N ILE A 28 -37.49 15.36 -14.19
CA ILE A 28 -38.39 14.24 -14.44
C ILE A 28 -38.75 13.60 -13.10
N LYS A 29 -39.92 13.97 -12.57
CA LYS A 29 -40.46 13.40 -11.33
C LYS A 29 -41.44 12.27 -11.57
N THR A 30 -42.09 12.26 -12.73
CA THR A 30 -43.10 11.27 -13.11
C THR A 30 -43.00 10.94 -14.58
N ILE A 31 -43.29 9.69 -14.94
CA ILE A 31 -43.45 9.25 -16.33
C ILE A 31 -44.91 8.85 -16.53
N ARG A 32 -45.46 9.19 -17.69
CA ARG A 32 -46.81 8.81 -18.10
C ARG A 32 -46.74 7.89 -19.31
N PHE A 33 -47.49 6.81 -19.27
CA PHE A 33 -47.66 5.91 -20.41
C PHE A 33 -49.08 5.34 -20.43
N ILE A 34 -49.46 4.75 -21.56
CA ILE A 34 -50.77 4.13 -21.73
C ILE A 34 -50.64 2.66 -21.36
N LEU A 35 -51.33 2.24 -20.29
CA LEU A 35 -51.41 0.84 -19.87
C LEU A 35 -52.86 0.38 -20.03
N LYS A 36 -53.09 -0.62 -20.89
CA LYS A 36 -54.43 -1.14 -21.20
C LYS A 36 -55.44 -0.03 -21.59
N GLY A 37 -55.01 0.90 -22.43
CA GLY A 37 -55.84 2.01 -22.93
C GLY A 37 -56.08 3.16 -21.94
N LYS A 38 -55.48 3.13 -20.75
CA LYS A 38 -55.58 4.20 -19.75
C LYS A 38 -54.25 4.90 -19.52
N TRP A 39 -54.27 6.22 -19.40
CA TRP A 39 -53.12 6.98 -18.94
C TRP A 39 -52.85 6.66 -17.48
N VAL A 40 -51.65 6.17 -17.20
CA VAL A 40 -51.15 5.92 -15.86
C VAL A 40 -49.89 6.75 -15.64
N GLN A 41 -49.73 7.26 -14.43
CA GLN A 41 -48.59 8.08 -14.04
C GLN A 41 -47.85 7.37 -12.91
N PHE A 42 -46.55 7.19 -13.06
CA PHE A 42 -45.69 6.59 -12.05
C PHE A 42 -44.62 7.59 -11.59
N PRO A 43 -44.30 7.61 -10.28
CA PRO A 43 -43.16 8.36 -9.79
C PRO A 43 -41.86 7.76 -10.32
N VAL A 44 -40.89 8.62 -10.64
CA VAL A 44 -39.55 8.20 -11.07
C VAL A 44 -38.62 8.12 -9.86
N ARG A 45 -37.88 7.02 -9.76
CA ARG A 45 -36.72 6.88 -8.88
C ARG A 45 -35.48 6.76 -9.75
N TRP A 46 -34.45 7.50 -9.37
CA TRP A 46 -33.18 7.51 -10.07
C TRP A 46 -32.16 6.67 -9.31
N PHE A 47 -31.41 5.88 -10.07
CA PHE A 47 -30.29 5.08 -9.59
C PHE A 47 -29.05 5.43 -10.42
N TYR A 48 -27.88 5.40 -9.81
CA TYR A 48 -26.62 5.68 -10.48
C TYR A 48 -25.70 4.47 -10.38
N VAL A 49 -25.42 3.83 -11.52
CA VAL A 49 -24.49 2.69 -11.62
C VAL A 49 -23.21 3.21 -12.25
N ALA A 50 -22.08 3.03 -11.57
CA ALA A 50 -20.77 3.39 -12.10
C ALA A 50 -19.65 2.66 -11.37
N ASP A 51 -18.46 2.63 -11.97
CA ASP A 51 -17.26 2.26 -11.23
C ASP A 51 -17.11 3.12 -9.97
N TYR A 52 -16.37 2.58 -9.00
CA TYR A 52 -16.25 3.16 -7.68
C TYR A 52 -15.66 4.59 -7.67
N LYS A 53 -14.69 4.86 -8.54
CA LYS A 53 -14.00 6.17 -8.62
C LYS A 53 -14.94 7.21 -9.21
N ASN A 54 -15.68 6.85 -10.26
CA ASN A 54 -16.65 7.72 -10.89
C ASN A 54 -17.85 7.98 -9.98
N GLY A 55 -18.39 6.95 -9.32
CA GLY A 55 -19.45 7.08 -8.32
C GLY A 55 -19.11 8.08 -7.21
N LYS A 56 -17.87 8.07 -6.72
CA LYS A 56 -17.35 9.08 -5.79
C LYS A 56 -17.29 10.48 -6.37
N GLY A 57 -16.76 10.63 -7.58
CA GLY A 57 -16.69 11.93 -8.26
C GLY A 57 -18.08 12.55 -8.41
N VAL A 58 -19.07 11.75 -8.82
CA VAL A 58 -20.47 12.15 -9.00
C VAL A 58 -21.16 12.44 -7.68
N ALA A 59 -20.86 11.68 -6.62
CA ALA A 59 -21.37 11.92 -5.27
C ALA A 59 -20.70 13.12 -4.56
N GLY A 60 -19.71 13.78 -5.18
CA GLY A 60 -18.98 14.89 -4.57
C GLY A 60 -17.99 14.47 -3.49
N ILE A 61 -17.61 13.18 -3.45
CA ILE A 61 -16.69 12.60 -2.46
C ILE A 61 -15.27 12.54 -3.02
N LEU A 62 -14.29 13.07 -2.28
CA LEU A 62 -12.88 13.03 -2.68
C LEU A 62 -12.34 11.58 -2.78
N CYS A 63 -11.62 11.28 -3.85
CA CYS A 63 -11.02 9.96 -4.10
C CYS A 63 -9.70 9.75 -3.33
N GLY A 64 -9.31 8.48 -3.14
CA GLY A 64 -7.98 8.05 -2.73
C GLY A 64 -7.71 7.97 -1.23
N ASN A 65 -7.86 9.08 -0.48
CA ASN A 65 -7.37 9.19 0.91
C ASN A 65 -8.37 9.87 1.88
N CYS A 66 -9.67 9.84 1.58
CA CYS A 66 -10.66 10.44 2.47
C CYS A 66 -10.87 9.60 3.76
N LYS A 67 -11.06 10.30 4.90
CA LYS A 67 -11.34 9.71 6.23
C LYS A 67 -12.50 8.71 6.18
N PHE A 68 -13.51 9.00 5.35
CA PHE A 68 -14.67 8.16 5.09
C PHE A 68 -14.65 7.75 3.62
N PRO A 69 -14.12 6.58 3.30
CA PRO A 69 -13.98 6.21 1.93
C PRO A 69 -15.20 5.48 1.41
N CYS A 70 -15.95 4.72 2.21
CA CYS A 70 -17.17 4.06 1.72
C CYS A 70 -18.19 5.08 1.19
N LEU A 71 -18.83 4.77 0.05
CA LEU A 71 -19.90 5.60 -0.52
C LEU A 71 -21.19 5.47 0.30
N THR A 72 -21.39 4.28 0.87
CA THR A 72 -22.65 3.85 1.48
C THR A 72 -22.69 4.04 3.00
N CYS A 73 -21.53 4.15 3.67
CA CYS A 73 -21.47 4.37 5.12
C CYS A 73 -20.34 5.30 5.59
N LEU A 74 -20.34 5.58 6.89
CA LEU A 74 -19.38 6.41 7.60
C LEU A 74 -18.22 5.62 8.26
N CYS A 75 -17.96 4.38 7.85
CA CYS A 75 -16.79 3.67 8.35
C CYS A 75 -15.49 4.36 7.92
N THR A 76 -14.52 4.44 8.83
CA THR A 76 -13.17 4.92 8.54
C THR A 76 -12.29 3.76 8.06
N THR A 77 -11.43 3.94 7.05
CA THR A 77 -10.63 2.85 6.42
C THR A 77 -9.45 2.34 7.25
N ARG A 78 -9.65 2.05 8.52
CA ARG A 78 -8.57 1.54 9.35
C ARG A 78 -8.87 0.23 10.06
N GLU A 79 -10.10 -0.24 9.99
CA GLU A 79 -10.49 -1.55 10.52
C GLU A 79 -9.74 -2.67 9.79
N THR A 80 -9.10 -3.52 10.57
CA THR A 80 -8.57 -4.82 10.14
C THR A 80 -9.69 -5.87 10.12
N TYR A 81 -9.52 -7.01 9.45
CA TYR A 81 -10.53 -8.09 9.50
C TYR A 81 -10.85 -8.54 10.93
N ALA A 82 -9.90 -8.41 11.87
CA ALA A 82 -10.13 -8.66 13.29
C ALA A 82 -11.20 -7.74 13.92
N GLU A 83 -11.30 -6.51 13.42
CA GLU A 83 -12.12 -5.43 13.97
C GLU A 83 -13.42 -5.22 13.20
N ILE A 84 -13.63 -5.94 12.08
CA ILE A 84 -14.85 -5.80 11.28
C ILE A 84 -16.05 -6.27 12.11
N ASP A 85 -16.97 -5.34 12.28
CA ASP A 85 -18.32 -5.60 12.76
C ASP A 85 -19.30 -5.58 11.56
N LEU A 86 -19.97 -6.72 11.35
CA LEU A 86 -20.98 -6.91 10.30
C LEU A 86 -22.37 -6.45 10.73
N SER A 87 -22.59 -6.12 12.01
CA SER A 87 -23.87 -5.61 12.52
C SER A 87 -24.13 -4.15 12.13
N VAL A 88 -23.13 -3.44 11.62
CA VAL A 88 -23.28 -2.05 11.16
C VAL A 88 -23.97 -2.01 9.80
N VAL A 89 -25.29 -1.96 9.84
CA VAL A 89 -26.19 -1.89 8.69
C VAL A 89 -26.36 -0.43 8.27
N PHE A 90 -25.97 -0.10 7.02
CA PHE A 90 -26.44 1.07 6.28
C PHE A 90 -26.54 2.37 7.10
N ASP A 91 -25.41 2.87 7.60
CA ASP A 91 -25.35 4.23 8.13
C ASP A 91 -25.31 5.20 6.94
N ILE A 92 -26.47 5.44 6.32
CA ILE A 92 -26.62 6.40 5.22
C ILE A 92 -26.00 7.69 5.73
N ARG A 93 -24.94 8.16 5.05
CA ARG A 93 -24.29 9.42 5.41
C ARG A 93 -25.39 10.47 5.58
N PRO A 94 -25.46 11.17 6.72
CA PRO A 94 -26.40 12.26 6.86
C PRO A 94 -26.17 13.22 5.70
N GLU A 95 -27.25 13.61 5.02
CA GLU A 95 -27.24 14.67 4.02
C GLU A 95 -26.74 15.95 4.70
N GLY A 96 -25.44 16.22 4.61
CA GLY A 96 -24.84 17.33 5.33
C GLY A 96 -23.40 17.60 4.92
N PRO A 97 -23.03 18.88 4.71
CA PRO A 97 -21.64 19.26 4.57
C PRO A 97 -20.93 19.05 5.91
N ASN A 98 -20.10 18.04 6.03
CA ASN A 98 -19.20 17.92 7.18
C ASN A 98 -18.18 19.09 7.11
N GLU A 99 -17.91 19.74 8.22
CA GLU A 99 -17.03 20.92 8.31
C GLU A 99 -15.54 20.60 8.12
N GLU A 100 -15.14 19.32 8.18
CA GLU A 100 -13.77 18.86 7.91
C GLU A 100 -13.42 18.78 6.41
N TRP A 101 -14.36 19.08 5.51
CA TRP A 101 -14.14 19.02 4.06
C TRP A 101 -13.75 20.42 3.62
N SER A 102 -12.48 20.63 3.30
CA SER A 102 -12.00 21.96 2.92
C SER A 102 -12.73 22.56 1.71
N GLN A 103 -13.51 21.79 0.93
CA GLN A 103 -14.72 22.20 0.17
C GLN A 103 -15.62 20.98 -0.15
N PRO A 104 -16.77 20.72 0.52
CA PRO A 104 -17.72 19.71 0.06
C PRO A 104 -18.34 20.21 -1.25
N ARG A 105 -18.09 19.50 -2.36
CA ARG A 105 -18.70 19.84 -3.65
C ARG A 105 -20.12 19.28 -3.69
N PRO A 106 -21.10 20.02 -4.24
CA PRO A 106 -22.44 19.47 -4.42
C PRO A 106 -22.37 18.25 -5.35
N PRO A 107 -23.12 17.17 -5.05
CA PRO A 107 -23.21 16.02 -5.94
C PRO A 107 -23.70 16.46 -7.32
N LEU A 108 -23.18 15.82 -8.38
CA LEU A 108 -23.57 16.11 -9.74
C LEU A 108 -25.06 15.82 -9.97
N PHE A 109 -25.59 14.76 -9.37
CA PHE A 109 -27.01 14.41 -9.40
C PHE A 109 -27.62 14.52 -7.99
N PRO A 110 -27.99 15.73 -7.53
CA PRO A 110 -28.47 15.95 -6.15
C PRO A 110 -29.84 15.30 -5.87
N PHE A 111 -30.53 14.82 -6.91
CA PHE A 111 -31.81 14.12 -6.80
C PHE A 111 -31.66 12.60 -6.68
N ILE A 112 -30.43 12.07 -6.70
CA ILE A 112 -30.13 10.65 -6.49
C ILE A 112 -29.67 10.48 -5.05
N PRO A 113 -30.46 9.81 -4.19
CA PRO A 113 -30.04 9.46 -2.84
C PRO A 113 -28.75 8.64 -2.84
N LEU A 114 -27.91 8.78 -1.80
CA LEU A 114 -26.64 8.02 -1.72
C LEU A 114 -26.84 6.50 -1.69
N ASN A 115 -27.93 6.01 -1.10
CA ASN A 115 -28.29 4.60 -1.12
C ASN A 115 -28.79 4.09 -2.49
N HIS A 116 -28.95 4.98 -3.48
CA HIS A 116 -29.24 4.65 -4.87
C HIS A 116 -27.99 4.69 -5.77
N PHE A 117 -26.81 4.93 -5.19
CA PHE A 117 -25.53 4.70 -5.87
C PHE A 117 -25.19 3.23 -5.79
N ILE A 118 -25.22 2.58 -6.95
CA ILE A 118 -25.02 1.14 -7.09
C ILE A 118 -23.57 0.90 -7.50
N ASN A 119 -22.85 0.13 -6.69
CA ASN A 119 -21.51 -0.33 -7.02
C ASN A 119 -21.61 -1.65 -7.80
N PRO A 120 -21.12 -1.74 -9.05
CA PRO A 120 -21.24 -2.96 -9.83
C PRO A 120 -20.51 -4.13 -9.15
N PRO A 121 -21.09 -5.34 -9.12
CA PRO A 121 -20.50 -6.46 -8.38
C PRO A 121 -19.17 -6.96 -8.89
N LEU A 122 -18.90 -6.81 -10.19
CA LEU A 122 -17.61 -7.14 -10.74
C LEU A 122 -16.51 -6.31 -10.06
N HIS A 123 -16.76 -5.02 -9.84
CA HIS A 123 -15.83 -4.17 -9.11
C HIS A 123 -15.71 -4.56 -7.64
N ILE A 124 -16.82 -4.93 -6.99
CA ILE A 124 -16.82 -5.39 -5.59
C ILE A 124 -15.98 -6.67 -5.44
N THR A 125 -16.12 -7.62 -6.36
CA THR A 125 -15.43 -8.93 -6.30
C THR A 125 -13.97 -8.86 -6.75
N LEU A 126 -13.63 -8.00 -7.72
CA LEU A 126 -12.26 -7.85 -8.20
C LEU A 126 -11.28 -7.44 -7.08
N GLY A 127 -11.74 -6.62 -6.13
CA GLY A 127 -10.87 -6.12 -5.05
C GLY A 127 -10.38 -7.21 -4.11
N PRO A 128 -11.27 -7.90 -3.37
CA PRO A 128 -10.90 -8.98 -2.45
C PRO A 128 -10.15 -10.11 -3.13
N GLY A 129 -10.56 -10.48 -4.36
CA GLY A 129 -9.84 -11.47 -5.14
C GLY A 129 -8.40 -11.05 -5.39
N ALA A 130 -8.17 -9.81 -5.84
CA ALA A 130 -6.82 -9.30 -6.04
C ALA A 130 -6.02 -9.23 -4.72
N ASP A 131 -6.64 -8.79 -3.63
CA ASP A 131 -5.96 -8.69 -2.33
C ASP A 131 -5.45 -10.05 -1.82
N LEU A 132 -6.25 -11.11 -1.99
CA LEU A 132 -5.88 -12.46 -1.57
C LEU A 132 -4.78 -13.06 -2.44
N PHE A 133 -4.86 -12.88 -3.76
CA PHE A 133 -3.81 -13.36 -4.67
C PHE A 133 -2.51 -12.57 -4.52
N ASP A 134 -2.56 -11.24 -4.33
CA ASP A 134 -1.39 -10.42 -4.01
C ASP A 134 -0.68 -10.97 -2.77
N TYR A 135 -1.44 -11.23 -1.71
CA TYR A 135 -0.90 -11.77 -0.46
C TYR A 135 -0.35 -13.19 -0.61
N LEU A 136 -1.00 -14.04 -1.40
CA LEU A 136 -0.48 -15.36 -1.75
C LEU A 136 0.88 -15.27 -2.46
N PHE A 137 1.01 -14.36 -3.44
CA PHE A 137 2.26 -14.14 -4.15
C PHE A 137 3.35 -13.56 -3.25
N GLU A 138 3.00 -12.71 -2.28
CA GLU A 138 3.96 -12.24 -1.26
C GLU A 138 4.50 -13.40 -0.41
N ILE A 139 3.63 -14.30 0.06
CA ILE A 139 4.03 -15.49 0.82
C ILE A 139 4.96 -16.37 -0.03
N ILE A 140 4.56 -16.70 -1.26
CA ILE A 140 5.36 -17.58 -2.13
C ILE A 140 6.69 -16.95 -2.50
N SER A 141 6.71 -15.64 -2.77
CA SER A 141 7.97 -14.91 -2.98
C SER A 141 8.89 -14.99 -1.76
N SER A 142 8.33 -14.98 -0.54
CA SER A 142 9.11 -15.11 0.68
C SER A 142 9.69 -16.52 0.82
N ILE A 143 8.91 -17.56 0.49
CA ILE A 143 9.36 -18.96 0.47
C ILE A 143 10.46 -19.14 -0.59
N ASP A 144 10.25 -18.62 -1.80
CA ASP A 144 11.25 -18.64 -2.87
C ASP A 144 12.55 -17.95 -2.43
N ALA A 145 12.46 -16.84 -1.69
CA ALA A 145 13.63 -16.13 -1.16
C ALA A 145 14.37 -16.93 -0.06
N GLU A 146 13.65 -17.69 0.76
CA GLU A 146 14.23 -18.60 1.77
C GLU A 146 14.88 -19.84 1.13
N LEU A 147 14.32 -20.34 0.03
CA LEU A 147 14.84 -21.49 -0.73
C LEU A 147 15.99 -21.12 -1.67
N SER A 148 16.07 -19.86 -2.06
CA SER A 148 17.18 -19.33 -2.85
C SER A 148 18.41 -19.24 -1.96
N ASN A 149 19.47 -19.98 -2.30
CA ASN A 149 20.72 -19.92 -1.55
C ASN A 149 21.20 -18.45 -1.54
N VAL A 150 21.64 -17.93 -0.39
CA VAL A 150 22.08 -16.52 -0.25
C VAL A 150 23.15 -16.17 -1.30
N GLU A 151 23.96 -17.15 -1.69
CA GLU A 151 24.96 -17.06 -2.77
C GLU A 151 24.35 -16.87 -4.16
N GLN A 152 23.18 -17.45 -4.45
CA GLN A 152 22.50 -17.30 -5.73
C GLN A 152 21.88 -15.91 -5.88
N ILE A 153 21.29 -15.39 -4.79
CA ILE A 153 20.85 -13.99 -4.70
C ILE A 153 22.06 -13.06 -4.83
N TYR A 154 23.20 -13.40 -4.22
CA TYR A 154 24.45 -12.64 -4.31
C TYR A 154 25.05 -12.61 -5.72
N GLU A 155 24.96 -13.72 -6.48
CA GLU A 155 25.38 -13.77 -7.88
C GLU A 155 24.42 -12.98 -8.80
N THR A 156 23.09 -13.02 -8.57
CA THR A 156 22.15 -12.14 -9.30
C THR A 156 22.36 -10.66 -8.94
N LEU A 157 22.75 -10.36 -7.69
CA LEU A 157 23.13 -9.02 -7.23
C LEU A 157 24.41 -8.50 -7.90
N LYS A 158 25.29 -9.40 -8.36
CA LYS A 158 26.53 -9.04 -9.07
C LYS A 158 26.28 -8.46 -10.46
N GLU A 159 25.13 -8.71 -11.07
CA GLU A 159 24.87 -8.37 -12.46
C GLU A 159 24.19 -7.00 -12.67
N ASN A 160 23.75 -6.32 -11.60
CA ASN A 160 23.11 -5.00 -11.71
C ASN A 160 24.07 -3.85 -11.29
N PRO A 161 24.76 -3.19 -12.24
CA PRO A 161 25.83 -2.23 -11.96
C PRO A 161 25.36 -0.96 -11.23
N LYS A 162 24.06 -0.62 -11.31
CA LYS A 162 23.50 0.54 -10.60
C LYS A 162 23.43 0.30 -9.10
N TRP A 163 23.00 -0.89 -8.68
CA TRP A 163 22.81 -1.25 -7.27
C TRP A 163 24.12 -1.61 -6.56
N GLN A 164 25.08 -2.19 -7.29
CA GLN A 164 26.42 -2.44 -6.74
C GLN A 164 27.08 -1.17 -6.23
N LYS A 165 26.94 -0.06 -6.96
CA LYS A 165 27.55 1.22 -6.58
C LYS A 165 26.93 1.77 -5.29
N ASP A 166 25.61 1.70 -5.17
CA ASP A 166 24.90 2.22 -4.00
C ASP A 166 25.08 1.32 -2.76
N LEU A 167 25.04 -0.02 -2.91
CA LEU A 167 25.31 -0.96 -1.82
C LEU A 167 26.75 -0.83 -1.31
N ARG A 168 27.72 -0.83 -2.23
CA ARG A 168 29.14 -0.68 -1.89
C ARG A 168 29.41 0.62 -1.14
N LYS A 169 28.83 1.72 -1.61
CA LYS A 169 28.94 3.02 -0.94
C LYS A 169 28.38 2.99 0.48
N ARG A 170 27.22 2.35 0.71
CA ARG A 170 26.62 2.28 2.05
C ARG A 170 27.37 1.34 3.00
N PHE A 171 27.95 0.26 2.49
CA PHE A 171 28.84 -0.60 3.29
C PHE A 171 30.14 0.12 3.65
N GLU A 172 30.75 0.85 2.71
CA GLU A 172 31.91 1.71 2.96
C GLU A 172 31.58 2.80 4.01
N GLU A 173 30.39 3.41 3.95
CA GLU A 173 29.90 4.36 4.97
C GLU A 173 29.76 3.69 6.36
N ILE A 174 29.23 2.47 6.46
CA ILE A 174 29.10 1.76 7.75
C ILE A 174 30.45 1.38 8.34
N GLU A 175 31.38 0.88 7.52
CA GLU A 175 32.72 0.51 8.02
C GLU A 175 33.49 1.74 8.49
N SER A 176 33.41 2.88 7.77
CA SER A 176 33.96 4.16 8.23
C SER A 176 33.39 4.59 9.59
N LEU A 177 32.06 4.51 9.77
CA LEU A 177 31.42 4.89 11.03
C LEU A 177 31.78 3.93 12.19
N LYS A 178 32.06 2.66 11.89
CA LYS A 178 32.52 1.69 12.91
C LYS A 178 33.97 1.94 13.32
N GLU A 179 34.84 2.32 12.40
CA GLU A 179 36.21 2.74 12.71
C GLU A 179 36.18 3.99 13.63
N GLU A 180 35.39 5.01 13.27
CA GLU A 180 35.20 6.20 14.12
C GLU A 180 34.65 5.86 15.51
N LEU A 181 33.70 4.92 15.60
CA LEU A 181 33.16 4.46 16.88
C LEU A 181 34.21 3.71 17.71
N THR A 182 35.14 3.00 17.06
CA THR A 182 36.24 2.29 17.73
C THR A 182 37.22 3.28 18.33
N ASP A 183 37.63 4.31 17.58
CA ASP A 183 38.50 5.39 18.07
C ASP A 183 37.86 6.16 19.25
N LEU A 184 36.54 6.39 19.21
CA LEU A 184 35.80 6.98 20.31
C LEU A 184 35.72 6.07 21.54
N ASN A 185 35.57 4.76 21.36
CA ASN A 185 35.58 3.80 22.48
C ASN A 185 36.95 3.79 23.17
N GLU A 186 38.05 3.82 22.40
CA GLU A 186 39.41 3.91 22.93
C GLU A 186 39.62 5.21 23.71
N SER A 187 39.14 6.33 23.16
CA SER A 187 39.16 7.64 23.81
C SER A 187 38.34 7.65 25.10
N SER A 188 37.12 7.08 25.09
CA SER A 188 36.28 6.98 26.28
C SER A 188 36.92 6.12 27.37
N ALA A 189 37.53 5.00 26.99
CA ALA A 189 38.25 4.12 27.92
C ALA A 189 39.44 4.83 28.58
N LEU A 190 40.11 5.75 27.86
CA LEU A 190 41.15 6.60 28.43
C LEU A 190 40.58 7.56 29.47
N TYR A 191 39.43 8.19 29.21
CA TYR A 191 38.73 9.05 30.17
C TYR A 191 38.30 8.28 31.43
N ASP A 192 37.75 7.08 31.28
CA ASP A 192 37.33 6.27 32.43
C ASP A 192 38.53 5.82 33.30
N LYS A 193 39.68 5.53 32.68
CA LYS A 193 40.95 5.29 33.41
C LYS A 193 41.44 6.52 34.18
N ILE A 194 41.30 7.72 33.61
CA ILE A 194 41.66 8.98 34.28
C ILE A 194 40.73 9.25 35.48
N PHE A 195 39.42 9.04 35.32
CA PHE A 195 38.43 9.31 36.37
C PHE A 195 38.39 8.25 37.49
N SER A 196 38.73 7.00 37.19
CA SER A 196 38.78 5.91 38.19
C SER A 196 39.99 6.01 39.13
N GLY A 197 40.94 6.91 38.86
CA GLY A 197 42.14 7.08 39.68
C GLY A 197 43.08 5.88 39.62
N GLU A 198 42.94 5.00 38.63
CA GLU A 198 43.88 3.90 38.41
C GLU A 198 45.27 4.47 38.13
N LYS A 199 46.21 4.25 39.05
CA LYS A 199 47.60 4.71 38.93
C LYS A 199 48.26 4.04 37.73
N GLN A 200 48.31 4.74 36.60
CA GLN A 200 49.16 4.33 35.49
C GLN A 200 50.63 4.42 35.93
N ARG A 201 51.32 3.27 35.99
CA ARG A 201 52.78 3.21 36.18
C ARG A 201 53.47 3.49 34.85
N GLY A 202 53.36 4.72 34.35
CA GLY A 202 54.10 5.18 33.18
C GLY A 202 55.54 5.57 33.54
N ARG A 203 56.53 5.20 32.72
CA ARG A 203 57.88 5.80 32.79
C ARG A 203 57.82 7.15 32.08
N VAL A 204 57.65 8.24 32.84
CA VAL A 204 57.77 9.61 32.31
C VAL A 204 59.18 9.78 31.75
N LYS A 205 59.30 10.12 30.45
CA LYS A 205 60.58 10.54 29.87
C LYS A 205 61.02 11.84 30.57
N GLN A 206 62.21 11.84 31.18
CA GLN A 206 62.75 13.02 31.83
C GLN A 206 62.82 14.19 30.83
N CYS A 207 62.32 15.35 31.23
CA CYS A 207 62.54 16.58 30.49
C CYS A 207 64.04 16.85 30.46
N SER A 208 64.63 16.86 29.26
CA SER A 208 66.08 16.99 29.04
C SER A 208 66.63 18.39 29.38
N LEU A 209 65.76 19.38 29.60
CA LEU A 209 66.18 20.78 29.64
C LEU A 209 66.53 21.32 31.03
N LYS A 210 66.02 20.79 32.16
CA LYS A 210 66.42 21.22 33.53
C LYS A 210 66.12 20.16 34.61
N GLN A 211 67.06 19.94 35.54
CA GLN A 211 66.87 19.03 36.70
C GLN A 211 65.70 19.44 37.63
N ASN A 212 65.36 20.73 37.67
CA ASN A 212 64.28 21.28 38.49
C ASN A 212 62.94 21.41 37.75
N CYS A 213 62.80 20.77 36.57
CA CYS A 213 61.52 20.78 35.86
C CYS A 213 60.43 20.08 36.70
N VAL A 214 59.25 20.69 36.78
CA VAL A 214 58.11 20.18 37.54
C VAL A 214 57.73 18.76 37.09
N ALA A 215 57.81 18.46 35.79
CA ALA A 215 57.60 17.12 35.24
C ALA A 215 58.60 16.05 35.76
N ASN A 216 59.79 16.47 36.19
CA ASN A 216 60.82 15.57 36.76
C ASN A 216 60.64 15.37 38.28
N LEU A 217 59.95 16.29 38.97
CA LEU A 217 59.82 16.32 40.43
C LEU A 217 58.52 15.69 40.95
N ILE A 218 57.46 15.62 40.13
CA ILE A 218 56.17 15.03 40.49
C ILE A 218 56.24 13.50 40.38
N ARG A 219 57.03 12.87 41.24
CA ARG A 219 57.02 11.40 41.43
C ARG A 219 56.14 10.97 42.61
N LYS A 220 55.71 11.91 43.46
CA LYS A 220 54.96 11.61 44.69
C LYS A 220 53.94 12.72 44.99
N SER A 221 52.67 12.35 44.88
CA SER A 221 51.51 12.96 45.57
C SER A 221 51.28 14.46 45.39
N ILE A 222 50.69 14.86 44.26
CA ILE A 222 49.93 16.11 44.16
C ILE A 222 48.46 15.74 43.91
N PRO A 223 47.48 16.36 44.60
CA PRO A 223 46.05 16.16 44.33
C PRO A 223 45.65 16.76 42.97
N PHE A 224 44.68 16.14 42.30
CA PHE A 224 44.16 16.47 40.97
C PHE A 224 44.16 17.98 40.64
N VAL A 225 45.00 18.41 39.71
CA VAL A 225 44.96 19.78 39.15
C VAL A 225 44.96 19.68 37.62
N ASN A 226 43.98 20.31 36.97
CA ASN A 226 43.74 20.20 35.52
C ASN A 226 44.96 20.53 34.64
N SER A 227 45.82 21.45 35.09
CA SER A 227 47.04 21.85 34.39
C SER A 227 48.08 22.39 35.37
N LEU A 228 49.36 22.09 35.11
CA LEU A 228 50.50 22.61 35.85
C LEU A 228 51.43 23.39 34.91
N SER A 229 51.60 24.68 35.18
CA SER A 229 52.57 25.53 34.48
C SER A 229 53.93 25.40 35.15
N CYS A 230 54.94 24.95 34.43
CA CYS A 230 56.30 24.91 34.95
C CYS A 230 57.00 26.24 34.69
N SER A 231 57.29 27.00 35.75
CA SER A 231 58.05 28.25 35.66
C SER A 231 59.48 28.09 35.14
N SER A 232 60.05 26.88 35.20
CA SER A 232 61.44 26.63 34.78
C SER A 232 61.62 26.44 33.27
N CYS A 233 60.61 25.89 32.59
CA CYS A 233 60.61 25.69 31.13
C CYS A 233 59.46 26.43 30.41
N SER A 234 58.63 27.16 31.16
CA SER A 234 57.45 27.88 30.68
C SER A 234 56.42 27.03 29.93
N GLN A 235 56.44 25.71 30.13
CA GLN A 235 55.48 24.79 29.51
C GLN A 235 54.33 24.48 30.47
N ASN A 236 53.14 24.28 29.91
CA ASN A 236 51.96 23.79 30.61
C ASN A 236 51.85 22.27 30.41
N TYR A 237 51.65 21.55 31.50
CA TYR A 237 51.51 20.10 31.51
C TYR A 237 50.14 19.73 32.08
N HIS A 238 49.34 18.96 31.34
CA HIS A 238 48.17 18.32 31.92
C HIS A 238 48.60 17.03 32.63
N GLU A 239 47.96 16.74 33.76
CA GLU A 239 48.27 15.56 34.58
C GLU A 239 48.15 14.25 33.77
N CYS A 240 47.15 14.16 32.89
CA CYS A 240 46.95 12.98 32.03
C CYS A 240 48.06 12.78 30.98
N CYS A 241 48.70 13.85 30.49
CA CYS A 241 49.78 13.72 29.51
C CYS A 241 51.17 13.50 30.16
N MET A 242 51.28 13.55 31.49
CA MET A 242 52.56 13.29 32.16
C MET A 242 52.94 11.80 32.15
N ASN A 243 51.98 10.87 32.01
CA ASN A 243 52.26 9.42 32.04
C ASN A 243 52.40 8.75 30.66
N ASP A 244 51.93 9.38 29.58
CA ASP A 244 52.11 8.89 28.22
C ASP A 244 52.28 10.06 27.23
N VAL A 245 53.53 10.29 26.80
CA VAL A 245 53.87 11.35 25.84
C VAL A 245 53.64 10.88 24.39
N THR A 246 53.24 9.63 24.20
CA THR A 246 53.08 9.03 22.87
C THR A 246 51.61 8.95 22.46
N LYS A 247 51.14 10.10 21.95
CA LYS A 247 49.95 10.35 21.13
C LYS A 247 48.66 10.76 21.86
N THR A 248 48.21 11.94 21.46
CA THR A 248 46.84 12.50 21.55
C THR A 248 46.19 12.53 22.94
N CYS A 249 46.74 13.38 23.81
CA CYS A 249 46.04 13.88 24.99
C CYS A 249 44.84 14.75 24.52
N PRO A 250 43.57 14.39 24.80
CA PRO A 250 42.39 15.12 24.28
C PRO A 250 42.31 16.57 24.78
N LEU A 251 42.86 16.87 25.95
CA LEU A 251 42.98 18.24 26.48
C LEU A 251 44.05 19.08 25.76
N CYS A 252 45.05 18.44 25.14
CA CYS A 252 46.08 19.15 24.36
C CYS A 252 45.66 19.38 22.91
N THR A 253 44.77 18.54 22.39
CA THR A 253 44.35 18.57 20.98
C THR A 253 43.04 19.33 20.77
N SER A 254 42.25 19.48 21.82
CA SER A 254 40.97 20.19 21.77
C SER A 254 40.83 21.15 22.96
N TYR A 255 40.43 22.39 22.66
CA TYR A 255 40.25 23.50 23.61
C TYR A 255 39.05 23.21 24.52
N HIS A 256 39.21 22.29 25.48
CA HIS A 256 38.15 21.87 26.38
C HIS A 256 38.29 22.57 27.73
N PRO A 257 37.25 23.29 28.19
CA PRO A 257 37.31 24.05 29.44
C PRO A 257 37.40 23.15 30.68
N SER A 258 37.00 21.88 30.61
CA SER A 258 37.19 20.89 31.69
C SER A 258 37.21 19.44 31.18
N LEU A 259 37.73 18.51 32.02
CA LEU A 259 37.68 17.06 31.78
C LEU A 259 36.24 16.52 31.71
N GLU A 260 35.33 17.07 32.53
CA GLU A 260 33.91 16.71 32.50
C GLU A 260 33.24 17.12 31.19
N ASP A 261 33.57 18.31 30.67
CA ASP A 261 33.06 18.77 29.38
C ASP A 261 33.56 17.91 28.22
N GLY A 262 34.82 17.48 28.27
CA GLY A 262 35.38 16.52 27.32
C GLY A 262 34.63 15.18 27.34
N LYS A 263 34.37 14.63 28.53
CA LYS A 263 33.61 13.37 28.67
C LYS A 263 32.17 13.49 28.18
N ARG A 264 31.48 14.60 28.48
CA ARG A 264 30.11 14.85 28.00
C ARG A 264 30.03 14.94 26.48
N ARG A 265 31.01 15.59 25.84
CA ARG A 265 31.07 15.69 24.38
C ARG A 265 31.33 14.34 23.72
N LEU A 266 32.30 13.57 24.22
CA LEU A 266 32.55 12.21 23.71
C LEU A 266 31.33 11.31 23.82
N LEU A 267 30.59 11.39 24.94
CA LEU A 267 29.34 10.64 25.10
C LEU A 267 28.27 11.08 24.10
N ALA A 268 28.14 12.40 23.85
CA ALA A 268 27.20 12.92 22.86
C ALA A 268 27.57 12.49 21.43
N GLU A 269 28.86 12.50 21.08
CA GLU A 269 29.37 12.00 19.80
C GLU A 269 29.14 10.49 19.65
N HIS A 270 29.33 9.71 20.72
CA HIS A 270 29.05 8.27 20.73
C HIS A 270 27.59 7.95 20.45
N VAL A 271 26.67 8.69 21.09
CA VAL A 271 25.23 8.55 20.87
C VAL A 271 24.87 8.96 19.44
N ALA A 272 25.44 10.04 18.92
CA ALA A 272 25.20 10.50 17.56
C ALA A 272 25.69 9.49 16.51
N LEU A 273 26.89 8.91 16.67
CA LEU A 273 27.44 7.89 15.78
C LEU A 273 26.62 6.60 15.80
N LYS A 274 26.19 6.12 16.98
CA LYS A 274 25.27 4.97 17.08
C LYS A 274 23.95 5.23 16.37
N GLN A 275 23.40 6.44 16.49
CA GLN A 275 22.19 6.82 15.77
C GLN A 275 22.41 6.84 14.25
N GLN A 276 23.51 7.40 13.76
CA GLN A 276 23.84 7.40 12.34
C GLN A 276 24.03 5.98 11.77
N ILE A 277 24.66 5.08 12.52
CA ILE A 277 24.76 3.66 12.16
C ILE A 277 23.37 3.03 12.07
N SER A 278 22.51 3.27 13.07
CA SER A 278 21.12 2.74 13.08
C SER A 278 20.28 3.26 11.91
N GLU A 279 20.38 4.55 11.59
CA GLU A 279 19.69 5.16 10.45
C GLU A 279 20.18 4.59 9.12
N THR A 280 21.50 4.37 8.98
CA THR A 280 22.09 3.79 7.78
C THR A 280 21.71 2.32 7.60
N LEU A 281 21.65 1.55 8.70
CA LEU A 281 21.13 0.18 8.71
C LEU A 281 19.64 0.11 8.36
N THR A 282 18.84 1.08 8.81
CA THR A 282 17.41 1.18 8.46
C THR A 282 17.24 1.46 6.96
N LYS A 283 18.02 2.40 6.40
CA LYS A 283 18.04 2.68 4.96
C LYS A 283 18.47 1.45 4.14
N LEU A 284 19.42 0.65 4.64
CA LEU A 284 19.79 -0.62 4.00
C LEU A 284 18.63 -1.63 4.00
N LYS A 285 17.88 -1.75 5.11
CA LYS A 285 16.68 -2.61 5.17
C LYS A 285 15.58 -2.12 4.23
N ASP A 286 15.37 -0.81 4.14
CA ASP A 286 14.40 -0.22 3.21
C ASP A 286 14.81 -0.46 1.76
N MET A 287 16.11 -0.37 1.45
CA MET A 287 16.66 -0.73 0.15
C MET A 287 16.54 -2.22 -0.14
N GLU A 288 16.72 -3.10 0.85
CA GLU A 288 16.50 -4.55 0.72
C GLU A 288 15.02 -4.85 0.43
N LEU A 289 14.10 -4.17 1.11
CA LEU A 289 12.66 -4.29 0.87
C LEU A 289 12.26 -3.76 -0.51
N GLN A 290 12.82 -2.62 -0.92
CA GLN A 290 12.62 -2.04 -2.25
C GLN A 290 13.22 -2.94 -3.34
N PHE A 291 14.37 -3.54 -3.06
CA PHE A 291 15.01 -4.52 -3.93
C PHE A 291 14.17 -5.78 -4.06
N LYS A 292 13.64 -6.35 -2.97
CA LYS A 292 12.68 -7.48 -3.02
C LYS A 292 11.47 -7.15 -3.90
N LYS A 293 10.95 -5.92 -3.81
CA LYS A 293 9.87 -5.44 -4.68
C LYS A 293 10.28 -5.28 -6.15
N ASP A 294 11.53 -4.91 -6.41
CA ASP A 294 12.06 -4.69 -7.75
C ASP A 294 12.60 -5.98 -8.41
N THR A 295 13.10 -6.97 -7.65
CA THR A 295 13.45 -8.32 -8.13
C THR A 295 12.23 -9.22 -8.27
N GLN A 296 11.17 -9.02 -7.49
CA GLN A 296 9.84 -9.58 -7.78
C GLN A 296 9.34 -9.24 -9.20
N LYS A 297 9.88 -8.19 -9.84
CA LYS A 297 9.61 -7.84 -11.24
C LYS A 297 10.57 -8.46 -12.26
N LEU A 298 11.71 -9.01 -11.85
CA LEU A 298 12.80 -9.37 -12.77
C LEU A 298 13.08 -10.86 -12.92
N GLU A 299 12.75 -11.72 -11.95
CA GLU A 299 12.71 -13.17 -12.16
C GLU A 299 11.79 -13.79 -11.13
N SER A 300 10.62 -14.31 -11.54
CA SER A 300 9.78 -15.08 -10.63
C SER A 300 10.57 -16.26 -10.09
N GLY A 301 10.61 -16.42 -8.76
CA GLY A 301 11.24 -17.58 -8.12
C GLY A 301 10.61 -18.90 -8.60
N VAL A 302 11.26 -20.01 -8.32
CA VAL A 302 10.88 -21.32 -8.88
C VAL A 302 9.44 -21.67 -8.51
N LEU A 303 9.04 -21.49 -7.25
CA LEU A 303 7.67 -21.76 -6.80
C LEU A 303 6.68 -20.76 -7.37
N THR A 304 7.07 -19.49 -7.47
CA THR A 304 6.25 -18.45 -8.11
C THR A 304 5.96 -18.83 -9.57
N LYS A 305 6.95 -19.28 -10.34
CA LYS A 305 6.76 -19.78 -11.72
C LYS A 305 5.89 -21.02 -11.78
N LYS A 306 6.06 -21.96 -10.84
CA LYS A 306 5.21 -23.16 -10.77
C LYS A 306 3.75 -22.78 -10.49
N LEU A 307 3.48 -21.88 -9.54
CA LEU A 307 2.13 -21.38 -9.28
C LEU A 307 1.56 -20.67 -10.51
N GLU A 308 2.35 -19.79 -11.14
CA GLU A 308 1.95 -19.09 -12.37
C GLU A 308 1.51 -20.07 -13.46
N ALA A 309 2.28 -21.14 -13.69
CA ALA A 309 1.93 -22.16 -14.69
C ALA A 309 0.60 -22.86 -14.38
N VAL A 310 0.34 -23.17 -13.11
CA VAL A 310 -0.95 -23.75 -12.68
C VAL A 310 -2.08 -22.75 -12.92
N LEU A 311 -1.92 -21.49 -12.51
CA LEU A 311 -2.96 -20.47 -12.71
C LEU A 311 -3.20 -20.19 -14.20
N GLU A 312 -2.15 -20.11 -15.02
CA GLU A 312 -2.25 -19.91 -16.48
C GLU A 312 -3.01 -21.02 -17.18
N LYS A 313 -2.78 -22.28 -16.78
CA LYS A 313 -3.53 -23.45 -17.28
C LYS A 313 -5.04 -23.27 -17.10
N TYR A 314 -5.45 -22.58 -16.04
CA TYR A 314 -6.84 -22.32 -15.69
C TYR A 314 -7.29 -20.87 -15.96
N GLY A 315 -6.55 -20.14 -16.81
CA GLY A 315 -6.94 -18.81 -17.30
C GLY A 315 -6.60 -17.64 -16.38
N GLY A 316 -5.74 -17.82 -15.38
CA GLY A 316 -5.25 -16.80 -14.46
C GLY A 316 -3.77 -16.44 -14.68
N SER A 317 -3.42 -15.71 -15.76
CA SER A 317 -2.02 -15.31 -15.98
C SER A 317 -1.58 -14.16 -15.08
N ARG A 318 -0.39 -14.29 -14.46
CA ARG A 318 0.21 -13.23 -13.62
C ARG A 318 0.59 -11.96 -14.41
N ARG A 319 1.02 -12.10 -15.67
CA ARG A 319 1.29 -10.93 -16.54
C ARG A 319 0.02 -10.14 -16.82
N ALA A 320 -1.10 -10.83 -17.02
CA ALA A 320 -2.40 -10.21 -17.14
C ALA A 320 -2.88 -9.67 -15.79
N TYR A 321 -2.57 -10.34 -14.69
CA TYR A 321 -2.94 -9.95 -13.33
C TYR A 321 -2.31 -8.62 -12.86
N PHE A 322 -1.01 -8.38 -13.07
CA PHE A 322 -0.37 -7.12 -12.63
C PHE A 322 -0.56 -5.93 -13.58
N GLN A 323 -0.94 -6.16 -14.85
CA GLN A 323 -1.12 -5.08 -15.84
C GLN A 323 -2.59 -4.83 -16.21
N ALA A 324 -3.48 -5.84 -16.09
CA ALA A 324 -4.87 -5.80 -16.52
C ALA A 324 -5.73 -6.90 -15.85
N TYR A 325 -5.74 -6.99 -14.51
CA TYR A 325 -6.61 -7.97 -13.84
C TYR A 325 -8.08 -7.69 -14.14
N THR A 326 -8.69 -8.53 -14.98
CA THR A 326 -10.08 -8.40 -15.42
C THR A 326 -11.00 -9.37 -14.71
N GLY A 327 -12.31 -9.09 -14.78
CA GLY A 327 -13.35 -9.99 -14.28
C GLY A 327 -13.30 -11.39 -14.89
N ALA A 328 -12.82 -11.52 -16.13
CA ALA A 328 -12.70 -12.79 -16.83
C ALA A 328 -11.72 -13.75 -16.13
N HIS A 329 -10.56 -13.26 -15.68
CA HIS A 329 -9.59 -14.09 -14.95
C HIS A 329 -10.21 -14.62 -13.65
N LEU A 330 -10.89 -13.73 -12.91
CA LEU A 330 -11.51 -14.08 -11.63
C LEU A 330 -12.65 -15.10 -11.83
N ILE A 331 -13.42 -15.00 -12.91
CA ILE A 331 -14.41 -16.03 -13.30
C ILE A 331 -13.74 -17.38 -13.57
N GLN A 332 -12.71 -17.40 -14.43
CA GLN A 332 -12.06 -18.64 -14.86
C GLN A 332 -11.38 -19.35 -13.68
N MET A 333 -10.67 -18.61 -12.84
CA MET A 333 -10.06 -19.15 -11.63
C MET A 333 -11.11 -19.68 -10.65
N GLY A 334 -12.20 -18.95 -10.43
CA GLY A 334 -13.27 -19.40 -9.54
C GLY A 334 -13.92 -20.70 -9.99
N ASN A 335 -14.17 -20.85 -11.30
CA ASN A 335 -14.75 -22.07 -11.88
C ASN A 335 -13.82 -23.28 -11.76
N ASN A 336 -12.51 -23.06 -11.63
CA ASN A 336 -11.50 -24.11 -11.57
C ASN A 336 -10.76 -24.16 -10.23
N ILE A 337 -11.24 -23.48 -9.18
CA ILE A 337 -10.48 -23.31 -7.93
C ILE A 337 -10.08 -24.64 -7.29
N GLN A 338 -10.95 -25.65 -7.35
CA GLN A 338 -10.62 -26.97 -6.81
C GLN A 338 -9.48 -27.63 -7.61
N LYS A 339 -9.54 -27.59 -8.94
CA LYS A 339 -8.47 -28.13 -9.80
C LYS A 339 -7.15 -27.38 -9.62
N ILE A 340 -7.21 -26.06 -9.42
CA ILE A 340 -6.05 -25.24 -9.09
C ILE A 340 -5.42 -25.77 -7.81
N CYS A 341 -6.21 -26.00 -6.75
CA CYS A 341 -5.71 -26.54 -5.48
C CYS A 341 -5.14 -27.95 -5.60
N ASP A 342 -5.76 -28.82 -6.40
CA ASP A 342 -5.32 -30.21 -6.60
C ASP A 342 -3.98 -30.30 -7.35
N GLU A 343 -3.65 -29.30 -8.17
CA GLU A 343 -2.42 -29.23 -8.97
C GLU A 343 -1.35 -28.31 -8.37
N LEU A 344 -1.53 -27.81 -7.15
CA LEU A 344 -0.52 -26.97 -6.51
C LEU A 344 0.79 -27.76 -6.32
N PRO A 345 1.94 -27.10 -6.49
CA PRO A 345 3.22 -27.66 -6.07
C PRO A 345 3.17 -28.09 -4.61
N GLU A 346 3.77 -29.24 -4.28
CA GLU A 346 3.75 -29.81 -2.94
C GLU A 346 4.24 -28.82 -1.88
N GLU A 347 5.26 -28.03 -2.22
CA GLU A 347 5.85 -27.00 -1.35
C GLU A 347 4.85 -25.87 -1.02
N ILE A 348 3.90 -25.60 -1.92
CA ILE A 348 2.82 -24.62 -1.72
C ILE A 348 1.63 -25.30 -1.02
N ALA A 349 1.28 -26.51 -1.44
CA ALA A 349 0.13 -27.26 -0.95
C ALA A 349 0.26 -27.65 0.54
N THR A 350 1.48 -27.83 1.03
CA THR A 350 1.76 -28.20 2.42
C THR A 350 2.11 -27.01 3.32
N ASN A 351 2.35 -25.82 2.76
CA ASN A 351 2.71 -24.65 3.55
C ASN A 351 1.48 -24.09 4.26
N GLU A 352 1.55 -23.99 5.60
CA GLU A 352 0.44 -23.55 6.46
C GLU A 352 -0.14 -22.19 6.05
N LYS A 353 0.72 -21.21 5.70
CA LYS A 353 0.27 -19.88 5.29
C LYS A 353 -0.42 -19.93 3.93
N CYS A 354 0.10 -20.71 2.98
CA CYS A 354 -0.54 -20.91 1.69
C CYS A 354 -1.91 -21.60 1.84
N ILE A 355 -2.00 -22.63 2.68
CA ILE A 355 -3.26 -23.35 2.98
C ILE A 355 -4.32 -22.36 3.49
N ILE A 356 -3.95 -21.50 4.44
CA ILE A 356 -4.84 -20.46 4.97
C ILE A 356 -5.35 -19.54 3.86
N VAL A 357 -4.44 -19.02 3.02
CA VAL A 357 -4.84 -18.08 1.96
C VAL A 357 -5.69 -18.77 0.88
N PHE A 358 -5.39 -20.01 0.51
CA PHE A 358 -6.23 -20.78 -0.40
C PHE A 358 -7.62 -21.09 0.20
N GLY A 359 -7.71 -21.34 1.50
CA GLY A 359 -8.99 -21.47 2.20
C GLY A 359 -9.84 -20.20 2.08
N ALA A 360 -9.21 -19.03 2.29
CA ALA A 360 -9.87 -17.73 2.09
C ALA A 360 -10.30 -17.52 0.63
N ILE A 361 -9.45 -17.88 -0.35
CA ILE A 361 -9.77 -17.77 -1.79
C ILE A 361 -10.96 -18.68 -2.16
N LYS A 362 -11.02 -19.92 -1.64
CA LYS A 362 -12.14 -20.83 -1.88
C LYS A 362 -13.45 -20.26 -1.35
N LEU A 363 -13.47 -19.82 -0.10
CA LEU A 363 -14.65 -19.19 0.50
C LEU A 363 -15.08 -17.92 -0.25
N PHE A 364 -14.12 -17.08 -0.66
CA PHE A 364 -14.41 -15.93 -1.50
C PHE A 364 -15.09 -16.32 -2.82
N PHE A 365 -14.66 -17.39 -3.47
CA PHE A 365 -15.29 -17.87 -4.70
C PHE A 365 -16.67 -18.50 -4.48
N GLU A 366 -16.92 -19.10 -3.32
CA GLU A 366 -18.27 -19.53 -2.92
C GLU A 366 -19.21 -18.34 -2.74
N VAL A 367 -18.78 -17.28 -2.02
CA VAL A 367 -19.53 -16.02 -1.92
C VAL A 367 -19.86 -15.48 -3.31
N ARG A 368 -18.85 -15.38 -4.18
CA ARG A 368 -19.03 -14.88 -5.54
C ARG A 368 -20.06 -15.71 -6.33
N LYS A 369 -20.03 -17.04 -6.21
CA LYS A 369 -20.96 -17.93 -6.93
C LYS A 369 -22.42 -17.66 -6.55
N LEU A 370 -22.67 -17.23 -5.32
CA LEU A 370 -23.99 -16.87 -4.83
C LEU A 370 -24.45 -15.46 -5.26
N MET A 371 -23.53 -14.59 -5.73
CA MET A 371 -23.85 -13.26 -6.26
C MET A 371 -24.47 -13.35 -7.66
N SER A 372 -25.73 -13.80 -7.71
CA SER A 372 -26.48 -14.04 -8.95
C SER A 372 -26.70 -12.77 -9.79
N LYS A 373 -26.75 -12.95 -11.12
CA LYS A 373 -27.24 -11.93 -12.07
C LYS A 373 -28.76 -11.84 -12.10
N ASN A 374 -29.43 -12.91 -11.68
CA ASN A 374 -30.89 -13.00 -11.64
C ASN A 374 -31.41 -12.50 -10.29
N PHE A 375 -32.70 -12.19 -10.25
CA PHE A 375 -33.38 -11.90 -9.00
C PHE A 375 -33.30 -13.11 -8.06
N MET A 376 -33.03 -12.80 -6.80
CA MET A 376 -32.79 -13.75 -5.72
C MET A 376 -34.05 -13.87 -4.87
N ASP A 377 -34.46 -15.10 -4.57
CA ASP A 377 -35.45 -15.34 -3.54
C ASP A 377 -34.86 -15.20 -2.12
N GLU A 378 -35.72 -15.26 -1.12
CA GLU A 378 -35.36 -15.13 0.29
C GLU A 378 -34.29 -16.16 0.73
N ALA A 379 -34.42 -17.40 0.26
CA ALA A 379 -33.49 -18.47 0.62
C ALA A 379 -32.10 -18.25 -0.01
N GLN A 380 -32.06 -17.76 -1.25
CA GLN A 380 -30.83 -17.39 -1.94
C GLN A 380 -30.14 -16.21 -1.27
N ILE A 381 -30.89 -15.20 -0.80
CA ILE A 381 -30.32 -14.07 -0.07
C ILE A 381 -29.74 -14.55 1.26
N MET A 382 -30.47 -15.36 2.03
CA MET A 382 -29.97 -15.93 3.29
C MET A 382 -28.69 -16.75 3.09
N ALA A 383 -28.62 -17.57 2.03
CA ALA A 383 -27.43 -18.35 1.72
C ALA A 383 -26.21 -17.45 1.39
N LEU A 384 -26.43 -16.33 0.69
CA LEU A 384 -25.38 -15.34 0.43
C LEU A 384 -24.90 -14.67 1.72
N GLU A 385 -25.82 -14.29 2.61
CA GLU A 385 -25.52 -13.67 3.90
C GLU A 385 -24.69 -14.59 4.80
N GLU A 386 -25.12 -15.86 4.92
CA GLU A 386 -24.41 -16.89 5.67
C GLU A 386 -23.00 -17.10 5.12
N LYS A 387 -22.85 -17.18 3.80
CA LYS A 387 -21.54 -17.41 3.18
C LYS A 387 -20.61 -16.20 3.31
N ILE A 388 -21.15 -14.97 3.27
CA ILE A 388 -20.38 -13.75 3.54
C ILE A 388 -19.91 -13.73 5.00
N GLN A 389 -20.77 -14.12 5.93
CA GLN A 389 -20.43 -14.24 7.35
C GLN A 389 -19.32 -15.29 7.57
N GLU A 390 -19.44 -16.47 6.97
CA GLU A 390 -18.43 -17.53 7.02
C GLU A 390 -17.07 -17.05 6.48
N PHE A 391 -17.07 -16.35 5.34
CA PHE A 391 -15.86 -15.74 4.79
C PHE A 391 -15.26 -14.69 5.74
N ALA A 392 -16.09 -13.83 6.33
CA ALA A 392 -15.63 -12.80 7.27
C ALA A 392 -15.00 -13.41 8.52
N ASP A 393 -15.64 -14.44 9.10
CA ASP A 393 -15.14 -15.13 10.28
C ASP A 393 -13.83 -15.87 9.98
N TYR A 394 -13.72 -16.50 8.81
CA TYR A 394 -12.47 -17.11 8.35
C TYR A 394 -11.34 -16.08 8.24
N MET A 395 -11.62 -14.95 7.58
CA MET A 395 -10.65 -13.85 7.45
C MET A 395 -10.26 -13.29 8.83
N LYS A 396 -11.21 -13.15 9.75
CA LYS A 396 -10.98 -12.66 11.11
C LYS A 396 -10.05 -13.58 11.90
N ILE A 397 -10.27 -14.90 11.82
CA ILE A 397 -9.49 -15.90 12.56
C ILE A 397 -8.08 -16.03 11.99
N HIS A 398 -7.95 -16.17 10.67
CA HIS A 398 -6.69 -16.58 10.05
C HIS A 398 -5.90 -15.43 9.42
N LEU A 399 -6.59 -14.37 8.99
CA LEU A 399 -6.03 -13.23 8.26
C LEU A 399 -6.42 -11.90 8.92
N GLY A 400 -6.65 -11.94 10.24
CA GLY A 400 -7.21 -10.81 11.00
C GLY A 400 -6.38 -9.53 10.94
N PHE A 401 -5.06 -9.64 10.68
CA PHE A 401 -4.14 -8.51 10.50
C PHE A 401 -4.31 -7.79 9.15
N MET A 402 -4.89 -8.45 8.15
CA MET A 402 -5.14 -7.84 6.85
C MET A 402 -6.20 -6.74 6.99
N LYS A 403 -6.07 -5.69 6.18
CA LYS A 403 -7.06 -4.63 6.09
C LYS A 403 -7.86 -4.84 4.82
N PRO A 404 -9.20 -5.03 4.89
CA PRO A 404 -10.00 -5.06 3.68
C PRO A 404 -9.81 -3.74 2.93
N LYS A 405 -9.43 -3.82 1.65
CA LYS A 405 -9.58 -2.64 0.80
C LYS A 405 -11.06 -2.30 0.70
N GLN A 406 -11.33 -1.10 0.21
CA GLN A 406 -12.66 -0.54 0.05
C GLN A 406 -13.69 -1.48 -0.61
N LYS A 407 -13.27 -2.24 -1.64
CA LYS A 407 -14.12 -3.22 -2.32
C LYS A 407 -14.45 -4.43 -1.43
N GLY A 408 -13.52 -4.88 -0.59
CA GLY A 408 -13.79 -5.89 0.44
C GLY A 408 -14.72 -5.39 1.53
N HIS A 409 -14.58 -4.13 1.96
CA HIS A 409 -15.54 -3.52 2.87
C HIS A 409 -16.97 -3.49 2.27
N LEU A 410 -17.11 -3.19 0.98
CA LEU A 410 -18.41 -3.25 0.28
C LEU A 410 -18.98 -4.67 0.28
N LEU A 411 -18.15 -5.67 -0.04
CA LEU A 411 -18.55 -7.07 -0.04
C LEU A 411 -19.11 -7.49 1.32
N LEU A 412 -18.42 -7.14 2.40
CA LEU A 412 -18.75 -7.59 3.74
C LEU A 412 -19.95 -6.85 4.34
N LYS A 413 -19.95 -5.51 4.29
CA LYS A 413 -20.95 -4.70 5.02
C LYS A 413 -22.17 -4.31 4.18
N HIS A 414 -22.04 -4.28 2.84
CA HIS A 414 -23.06 -3.65 1.98
C HIS A 414 -23.76 -4.60 1.03
N VAL A 415 -23.10 -5.67 0.56
CA VAL A 415 -23.73 -6.66 -0.34
C VAL A 415 -24.97 -7.34 0.27
N PRO A 416 -24.97 -7.78 1.55
CA PRO A 416 -26.16 -8.33 2.20
C PRO A 416 -27.38 -7.41 2.10
N ALA A 417 -27.24 -6.18 2.61
CA ALA A 417 -28.32 -5.21 2.61
C ALA A 417 -28.72 -4.76 1.20
N PHE A 418 -27.77 -4.73 0.25
CA PHE A 418 -28.08 -4.47 -1.16
C PHE A 418 -28.95 -5.59 -1.76
N ALA A 419 -28.58 -6.86 -1.53
CA ALA A 419 -29.35 -8.00 -2.00
C ALA A 419 -30.78 -7.98 -1.41
N ARG A 420 -30.92 -7.64 -0.12
CA ARG A 420 -32.22 -7.46 0.55
C ARG A 420 -33.07 -6.34 -0.07
N MET A 421 -32.44 -5.21 -0.38
CA MET A 421 -33.14 -4.03 -0.88
C MET A 421 -33.60 -4.19 -2.34
N PHE A 422 -32.80 -4.85 -3.17
CA PHE A 422 -33.05 -4.93 -4.62
C PHE A 422 -33.45 -6.32 -5.11
N GLY A 423 -33.34 -7.34 -4.26
CA GLY A 423 -33.54 -8.73 -4.66
C GLY A 423 -32.50 -9.21 -5.67
N THR A 424 -31.34 -8.56 -5.76
CA THR A 424 -30.27 -8.94 -6.70
C THR A 424 -28.97 -8.28 -6.28
N VAL A 425 -27.84 -8.89 -6.65
CA VAL A 425 -26.52 -8.26 -6.54
C VAL A 425 -26.03 -7.86 -7.94
N SER A 426 -26.16 -8.74 -8.94
CA SER A 426 -25.47 -8.61 -10.24
C SER A 426 -26.33 -8.29 -11.44
N PHE A 427 -27.61 -7.97 -11.27
CA PHE A 427 -28.43 -7.41 -12.35
C PHE A 427 -27.91 -6.03 -12.81
N PHE A 428 -27.50 -5.18 -11.86
CA PHE A 428 -26.96 -3.85 -12.15
C PHE A 428 -25.46 -3.94 -12.42
N THR A 429 -25.08 -4.00 -13.70
CA THR A 429 -23.68 -4.08 -14.12
C THR A 429 -23.27 -2.88 -14.97
N ASP A 430 -21.99 -2.57 -14.98
CA ASP A 430 -21.35 -1.69 -15.95
C ASP A 430 -20.74 -2.45 -17.14
N GLU A 431 -20.86 -3.78 -17.17
CA GLU A 431 -20.33 -4.65 -18.23
C GLU A 431 -20.87 -4.23 -19.62
N ALA A 432 -22.13 -3.80 -19.70
CA ALA A 432 -22.72 -3.31 -20.95
C ALA A 432 -22.06 -2.00 -21.43
N ILE A 433 -21.74 -1.09 -20.51
CA ILE A 433 -21.05 0.18 -20.81
C ILE A 433 -19.60 -0.11 -21.22
N GLU A 434 -18.92 -1.06 -20.56
CA GLU A 434 -17.57 -1.48 -20.94
C GLU A 434 -17.54 -2.16 -22.32
N ALA A 435 -18.51 -3.03 -22.61
CA ALA A 435 -18.66 -3.64 -23.93
C ALA A 435 -18.93 -2.58 -25.01
N TYR A 436 -19.77 -1.59 -24.69
CA TYR A 436 -20.02 -0.45 -25.57
C TYR A 436 -18.75 0.38 -25.80
N ASN A 437 -17.93 0.63 -24.76
CA ASN A 437 -16.65 1.31 -24.90
C ASN A 437 -15.69 0.53 -25.82
N ALA A 438 -15.68 -0.81 -25.73
CA ALA A 438 -14.89 -1.65 -26.63
C ALA A 438 -15.38 -1.54 -28.08
N LEU A 439 -16.70 -1.53 -28.31
CA LEU A 439 -17.30 -1.27 -29.62
C LEU A 439 -16.91 0.12 -30.14
N PHE A 440 -17.03 1.15 -29.31
CA PHE A 440 -16.66 2.52 -29.66
C PHE A 440 -15.18 2.63 -30.02
N ASN A 441 -14.26 2.05 -29.25
CA ASN A 441 -12.83 2.06 -29.54
C ASN A 441 -12.48 1.32 -30.84
N ASN A 442 -13.10 0.17 -31.09
CA ASN A 442 -12.95 -0.58 -32.35
C ASN A 442 -13.50 0.18 -33.56
N GLN A 443 -14.49 1.04 -33.33
CA GLN A 443 -15.07 1.91 -34.35
C GLN A 443 -14.29 3.21 -34.49
N ASP A 444 -13.69 3.79 -33.44
CA ASP A 444 -12.89 5.02 -33.49
C ASP A 444 -11.73 4.91 -34.49
N ASP A 445 -11.09 3.74 -34.59
CA ASP A 445 -10.07 3.48 -35.62
C ASP A 445 -10.62 3.51 -37.06
N ARG A 446 -11.92 3.23 -37.25
CA ARG A 446 -12.63 3.35 -38.55
C ARG A 446 -13.27 4.74 -38.73
N LEU A 447 -13.63 5.43 -37.66
CA LEU A 447 -14.35 6.72 -37.62
C LEU A 447 -13.40 7.93 -37.63
N LYS A 448 -12.09 7.73 -37.36
CA LYS A 448 -11.01 8.71 -37.60
C LYS A 448 -10.96 9.23 -39.05
N MET A 449 -11.67 8.60 -39.98
CA MET A 449 -12.00 9.19 -41.29
C MET A 449 -13.14 10.22 -41.19
N LYS A 450 -12.78 11.50 -40.95
CA LYS A 450 -13.58 12.74 -41.16
C LYS A 450 -15.10 12.52 -41.28
N LEU A 451 -15.77 12.29 -40.16
CA LEU A 451 -17.23 12.26 -40.14
C LEU A 451 -17.78 13.69 -40.16
N SER A 452 -18.69 13.97 -41.09
CA SER A 452 -19.48 15.20 -41.07
C SER A 452 -20.46 15.18 -39.89
N PRO A 453 -20.93 16.33 -39.39
CA PRO A 453 -21.86 16.40 -38.25
C PRO A 453 -23.10 15.51 -38.40
N LYS A 454 -23.63 15.34 -39.63
CA LYS A 454 -24.75 14.43 -39.91
C LYS A 454 -24.41 12.95 -39.69
N LYS A 455 -23.18 12.52 -39.99
CA LYS A 455 -22.74 11.15 -39.73
C LYS A 455 -22.50 10.93 -38.23
N LEU A 456 -22.08 11.97 -37.50
CA LEU A 456 -21.95 11.92 -36.04
C LEU A 456 -23.32 11.77 -35.36
N VAL A 457 -24.34 12.50 -35.82
CA VAL A 457 -25.72 12.37 -35.30
C VAL A 457 -26.28 10.97 -35.57
N LYS A 458 -26.16 10.46 -36.81
CA LYS A 458 -26.57 9.08 -37.13
C LYS A 458 -25.81 8.02 -36.33
N PHE A 459 -24.55 8.28 -36.04
CA PHE A 459 -23.75 7.42 -35.17
C PHE A 459 -24.30 7.43 -33.74
N MET A 460 -24.61 8.60 -33.19
CA MET A 460 -25.24 8.71 -31.87
C MET A 460 -26.63 8.04 -31.83
N GLU A 461 -27.46 8.22 -32.86
CA GLU A 461 -28.76 7.57 -33.00
C GLU A 461 -28.63 6.04 -33.02
N TRP A 462 -27.72 5.50 -33.84
CA TRP A 462 -27.49 4.05 -33.93
C TRP A 462 -27.01 3.45 -32.60
N ASN A 463 -26.22 4.21 -31.84
CA ASN A 463 -25.74 3.77 -30.54
C ASN A 463 -26.79 3.87 -29.42
N VAL A 464 -27.74 4.81 -29.53
CA VAL A 464 -28.92 4.84 -28.65
C VAL A 464 -29.81 3.61 -28.90
N GLU A 465 -29.98 3.21 -30.16
CA GLU A 465 -30.70 1.99 -30.54
C GLU A 465 -29.98 0.70 -30.05
N LEU A 466 -28.65 0.66 -30.11
CA LEU A 466 -27.85 -0.46 -29.58
C LEU A 466 -27.99 -0.60 -28.06
N ASN A 467 -27.94 0.49 -27.28
CA ASN A 467 -28.16 0.43 -25.83
C ASN A 467 -29.55 -0.12 -25.48
N TYR A 468 -30.59 0.24 -26.25
CA TYR A 468 -31.94 -0.29 -26.05
C TYR A 468 -32.02 -1.81 -26.35
N LEU A 469 -31.28 -2.30 -27.34
CA LEU A 469 -31.23 -3.72 -27.71
C LEU A 469 -30.43 -4.55 -26.70
N TYR A 470 -29.35 -4.04 -26.12
CA TYR A 470 -28.58 -4.77 -25.10
C TYR A 470 -29.36 -4.97 -23.79
N ASP A 471 -30.20 -4.00 -23.40
CA ASP A 471 -31.07 -4.11 -22.22
C ASP A 471 -32.29 -5.03 -22.43
N THR A 472 -32.68 -5.32 -23.67
CA THR A 472 -33.88 -6.12 -23.99
C THR A 472 -33.57 -7.54 -24.46
N VAL A 473 -32.47 -7.77 -25.18
CA VAL A 473 -32.16 -9.08 -25.78
C VAL A 473 -31.69 -10.12 -24.73
N HIS A 474 -31.35 -9.70 -23.51
CA HIS A 474 -31.09 -10.62 -22.40
C HIS A 474 -32.31 -10.97 -21.53
N CYS A 475 -33.48 -10.36 -21.78
CA CYS A 475 -34.73 -10.73 -21.10
C CYS A 475 -35.56 -11.79 -21.84
N ASP A 476 -35.30 -12.03 -23.13
CA ASP A 476 -36.14 -12.92 -23.98
C ASP A 476 -35.50 -14.30 -24.26
N LYS A 477 -34.47 -14.70 -23.49
CA LYS A 477 -33.90 -16.05 -23.56
C LYS A 477 -33.82 -16.73 -22.19
N GLU A 478 -34.94 -16.81 -21.48
CA GLU A 478 -35.27 -17.94 -20.58
C GLU A 478 -36.75 -18.27 -20.69
#